data_AF-A0A7C9UUJ5-F1
#
_entry.id   AF-A0A7C9UUJ5-F1
#
_cell.length_a   1.000
_cell.length_b   1.000
_cell.length_c   1.000
_cell.angle_alpha   90.00
_cell.angle_beta   90.00
_cell.angle_gamma   90.00
#
_symmetry.space_group_name_H-M   'P 1'
#
loop_
_entity.id
_entity.type
_entity.pdbx_description
1 polymer ?
#
loop_
_entity_poly.entity_id
_entity_poly.type
_entity_poly.pdbx_seq_one_letter_code
_entity_poly.pdbx_strand_id
1 'polypeptide(L)'
;MDITTCCDLSLRQLDGLSNGLNEEVHSIGRVLSELGNVQAPANHPANFVLPVLYGGLSASIAASDTVNKFLNEIHKTASKTTEPKTVFEKMIRFLFGHSGDNIDKFDLGDGDPRFINRMKIVSDDGSWEWAGQNAEGLAHRLFWGHDIFSMSGDNPFALLCDQYGLLKGIVQVFRHLLGDTFSKAGLPIPFHSYFDYIKDGGRMGNRLLDFAKSTAADASGDLTGYDAFNQMFTVRAADIGTTALTSAACGVHNMIMNRNDEAAATQVRAIAYSSQFFGKAAIGAIQTGGVPFISWPTALMAVKEIFNLYRVSYKEIATLERITSSLAPETDRLEAMVFASGASLVSHPDAFGYIRELRQIESRMDTMVDFFEEP
;
A
#
# COMPACT_ATOMS: atom_id res chain seq x y z
N MET A 1 10.23 -10.69 20.14
CA MET A 1 9.85 -9.49 19.39
C MET A 1 8.37 -9.61 19.10
N ASP A 2 7.55 -8.67 19.56
CA ASP A 2 6.09 -8.72 19.39
C ASP A 2 5.72 -8.43 17.91
N ILE A 3 4.67 -9.07 17.40
CA ILE A 3 4.12 -8.88 16.05
C ILE A 3 3.89 -7.39 15.77
N THR A 4 3.40 -6.63 16.75
CA THR A 4 3.21 -5.18 16.61
C THR A 4 4.53 -4.44 16.35
N THR A 5 5.62 -4.90 16.98
CA THR A 5 6.96 -4.34 16.77
C THR A 5 7.52 -4.71 15.40
N CYS A 6 7.26 -5.93 14.91
CA CYS A 6 7.62 -6.34 13.54
C CYS A 6 6.86 -5.54 12.49
N CYS A 7 5.54 -5.35 12.66
CA CYS A 7 4.74 -4.53 11.76
C CYS A 7 5.20 -3.07 11.74
N ASP A 8 5.52 -2.48 12.90
CA ASP A 8 6.02 -1.10 13.00
C ASP A 8 7.40 -0.94 12.34
N LEU A 9 8.29 -1.94 12.50
CA LEU A 9 9.58 -1.99 11.80
C LEU A 9 9.44 -2.08 10.28
N SER A 10 8.55 -2.95 9.79
CA SER A 10 8.27 -3.08 8.36
C SER A 10 7.62 -1.83 7.78
N LEU A 11 6.72 -1.17 8.53
CA LEU A 11 6.13 0.11 8.15
C LEU A 11 7.17 1.22 8.07
N ARG A 12 8.09 1.29 9.04
CA ARG A 12 9.21 2.25 9.02
C ARG A 12 10.20 1.99 7.89
N GLN A 13 10.43 0.74 7.52
CA GLN A 13 11.26 0.38 6.36
C GLN A 13 10.57 0.77 5.05
N LEU A 14 9.25 0.59 4.95
CA LEU A 14 8.44 1.09 3.83
C LEU A 14 8.46 2.61 3.75
N ASP A 15 8.36 3.30 4.89
CA ASP A 15 8.48 4.76 4.95
C ASP A 15 9.90 5.23 4.61
N GLY A 16 10.94 4.49 5.01
CA GLY A 16 12.33 4.75 4.62
C GLY A 16 12.57 4.58 3.12
N LEU A 17 12.01 3.54 2.51
CA LEU A 17 12.04 3.32 1.06
C LEU A 17 11.26 4.43 0.33
N SER A 18 10.10 4.83 0.88
CA SER A 18 9.30 5.95 0.38
C SER A 18 10.05 7.28 0.48
N ASN A 19 10.83 7.49 1.55
CA ASN A 19 11.61 8.71 1.74
C ASN A 19 12.82 8.79 0.80
N GLY A 20 13.52 7.68 0.56
CA GLY A 20 14.59 7.63 -0.44
C GLY A 20 14.09 7.88 -1.86
N LEU A 21 12.90 7.35 -2.20
CA LEU A 21 12.22 7.68 -3.44
C LEU A 21 11.75 9.14 -3.48
N ASN A 22 11.32 9.72 -2.35
CA ASN A 22 10.96 11.13 -2.25
C ASN A 22 12.16 12.05 -2.50
N GLU A 23 13.39 11.67 -2.13
CA GLU A 23 14.58 12.47 -2.42
C GLU A 23 14.89 12.55 -3.92
N GLU A 24 14.79 11.43 -4.65
CA GLU A 24 14.92 11.43 -6.11
C GLU A 24 13.76 12.19 -6.78
N VAL A 25 12.54 12.02 -6.27
CA VAL A 25 11.34 12.78 -6.69
C VAL A 25 11.50 14.27 -6.39
N HIS A 26 12.20 14.68 -5.33
CA HIS A 26 12.51 16.09 -5.07
C HIS A 26 13.50 16.67 -6.09
N SER A 27 14.36 15.86 -6.71
CA SER A 27 15.22 16.32 -7.81
C SER A 27 14.41 16.64 -9.07
N ILE A 28 13.46 15.76 -9.42
CA ILE A 28 12.46 15.98 -10.47
C ILE A 28 11.54 17.13 -10.09
N GLY A 29 11.23 17.23 -8.79
CA GLY A 29 10.35 18.23 -8.23
C GLY A 29 10.92 19.65 -8.27
N ARG A 30 12.24 19.80 -8.19
CA ARG A 30 12.91 21.08 -8.46
C ARG A 30 12.69 21.53 -9.90
N VAL A 31 12.87 20.63 -10.87
CA VAL A 31 12.64 20.91 -12.30
C VAL A 31 11.17 21.23 -12.58
N LEU A 32 10.24 20.55 -11.88
CA LEU A 32 8.80 20.79 -12.04
C LEU A 32 8.30 22.02 -11.26
N SER A 33 8.98 22.44 -10.20
CA SER A 33 8.66 23.68 -9.47
C SER A 33 8.92 24.94 -10.29
N GLU A 34 9.77 24.84 -11.31
CA GLU A 34 9.96 25.89 -12.33
C GLU A 34 8.76 26.04 -13.27
N LEU A 35 7.84 25.06 -13.33
CA LEU A 35 6.61 25.13 -14.14
C LEU A 35 5.46 25.88 -13.47
N GLY A 36 5.65 26.36 -12.23
CA GLY A 36 4.64 27.07 -11.45
C GLY A 36 3.66 26.12 -10.76
N ASN A 37 3.38 26.39 -9.49
CA ASN A 37 2.44 25.60 -8.69
C ASN A 37 0.99 25.94 -9.04
N VAL A 38 0.13 24.93 -9.17
CA VAL A 38 -1.31 25.11 -9.40
C VAL A 38 -2.03 25.03 -8.06
N GLN A 39 -2.64 26.13 -7.60
CA GLN A 39 -3.57 26.09 -6.46
C GLN A 39 -4.94 25.59 -6.92
N ALA A 40 -5.09 24.27 -7.05
CA ALA A 40 -6.35 23.65 -7.40
C ALA A 40 -7.14 23.23 -6.15
N PRO A 41 -8.46 23.46 -6.08
CA PRO A 41 -9.28 23.00 -4.96
C PRO A 41 -9.28 21.46 -4.86
N ALA A 42 -9.61 20.94 -3.68
CA ALA A 42 -9.56 19.50 -3.40
C ALA A 42 -10.38 18.66 -4.40
N ASN A 43 -11.53 19.20 -4.84
CA ASN A 43 -12.46 18.59 -5.78
C ASN A 43 -12.10 18.79 -7.26
N HIS A 44 -10.96 19.41 -7.58
CA HIS A 44 -10.58 19.64 -8.98
C HIS A 44 -10.43 18.30 -9.73
N PRO A 45 -11.00 18.14 -10.95
CA PRO A 45 -11.07 16.86 -11.65
C PRO A 45 -9.73 16.15 -11.83
N ALA A 46 -8.65 16.91 -12.04
CA ALA A 46 -7.30 16.35 -12.16
C ALA A 46 -6.86 15.52 -10.93
N ASN A 47 -7.40 15.81 -9.75
CA ASN A 47 -7.09 15.09 -8.51
C ASN A 47 -7.80 13.74 -8.38
N PHE A 48 -8.69 13.42 -9.31
CA PHE A 48 -9.31 12.11 -9.44
C PHE A 48 -8.83 11.40 -10.71
N VAL A 49 -8.80 12.13 -11.83
CA VAL A 49 -8.47 11.57 -13.14
C VAL A 49 -6.99 11.17 -13.23
N LEU A 50 -6.05 12.04 -12.84
CA LEU A 50 -4.63 11.72 -12.96
C LEU A 50 -4.23 10.52 -12.07
N PRO A 51 -4.68 10.43 -10.81
CA PRO A 51 -4.43 9.25 -9.97
C PRO A 51 -4.95 7.94 -10.55
N VAL A 52 -6.13 7.96 -11.16
CA VAL A 52 -6.65 6.80 -11.89
C VAL A 52 -5.73 6.45 -13.07
N LEU A 53 -5.29 7.45 -13.83
CA LEU A 53 -4.44 7.23 -15.01
C LEU A 53 -3.07 6.65 -14.67
N TYR A 54 -2.31 7.24 -13.74
CA TYR A 54 -0.98 6.72 -13.42
C TYR A 54 -1.06 5.41 -12.60
N GLY A 55 -2.12 5.21 -11.81
CA GLY A 55 -2.40 3.92 -11.18
C GLY A 55 -2.69 2.83 -12.21
N GLY A 56 -3.57 3.09 -13.17
CA GLY A 56 -3.90 2.17 -14.26
C GLY A 56 -2.72 1.90 -15.22
N LEU A 57 -1.90 2.90 -15.50
CA LEU A 57 -0.65 2.72 -16.26
C LEU A 57 0.32 1.80 -15.51
N SER A 58 0.49 2.03 -14.20
CA SER A 58 1.33 1.18 -13.36
C SER A 58 0.83 -0.26 -13.29
N ALA A 59 -0.49 -0.48 -13.25
CA ALA A 59 -1.08 -1.81 -13.38
C ALA A 59 -0.73 -2.49 -14.71
N SER A 60 -0.78 -1.73 -15.81
CA SER A 60 -0.44 -2.23 -17.15
C SER A 60 1.04 -2.58 -17.28
N ILE A 61 1.92 -1.78 -16.69
CA ILE A 61 3.36 -2.05 -16.62
C ILE A 61 3.62 -3.32 -15.80
N ALA A 62 2.97 -3.47 -14.65
CA ALA A 62 3.14 -4.63 -13.77
C ALA A 62 2.66 -5.93 -14.43
N ALA A 63 1.62 -5.86 -15.27
CA ALA A 63 1.08 -6.98 -16.02
C ALA A 63 1.83 -7.24 -17.36
N SER A 64 2.85 -6.45 -17.69
CA SER A 64 3.54 -6.55 -18.98
C SER A 64 4.44 -7.78 -19.08
N ASP A 65 4.25 -8.57 -20.13
CA ASP A 65 5.14 -9.68 -20.47
C ASP A 65 6.59 -9.25 -20.69
N THR A 66 6.80 -8.04 -21.23
CA THR A 66 8.15 -7.50 -21.47
C THR A 66 8.87 -7.27 -20.15
N VAL A 67 8.18 -6.67 -19.17
CA VAL A 67 8.72 -6.46 -17.82
C VAL A 67 8.97 -7.80 -17.14
N ASN A 68 8.02 -8.74 -17.22
CA ASN A 68 8.17 -10.07 -16.64
C ASN A 68 9.34 -10.85 -17.25
N LYS A 69 9.56 -10.76 -18.56
CA LYS A 69 10.72 -11.37 -19.24
C LYS A 69 12.03 -10.76 -18.75
N PHE A 70 12.10 -9.43 -18.67
CA PHE A 70 13.29 -8.72 -18.19
C PHE A 70 13.64 -9.12 -16.74
N LEU A 71 12.67 -9.08 -15.82
CA LEU A 71 12.86 -9.47 -14.43
C LEU A 71 13.29 -10.95 -14.32
N ASN A 72 12.69 -11.83 -15.12
CA ASN A 72 13.06 -13.23 -15.11
C ASN A 72 14.50 -13.49 -15.61
N GLU A 73 15.05 -12.65 -16.49
CA GLU A 73 16.47 -12.70 -16.85
C GLU A 73 17.39 -12.24 -15.70
N ILE A 74 16.93 -11.30 -14.87
CA ILE A 74 17.62 -10.95 -13.61
C ILE A 74 17.63 -12.16 -12.68
N HIS A 75 16.49 -12.83 -12.46
CA HIS A 75 16.42 -14.04 -11.64
C HIS A 75 17.38 -15.12 -12.16
N LYS A 76 17.30 -15.46 -13.46
CA LYS A 76 18.20 -16.45 -14.07
C LYS A 76 19.66 -16.09 -13.88
N THR A 77 20.01 -14.81 -13.94
CA THR A 77 21.38 -14.35 -13.71
C THR A 77 21.79 -14.54 -12.26
N ALA A 78 20.89 -14.26 -11.31
CA ALA A 78 21.12 -14.45 -9.89
C ALA A 78 21.32 -15.94 -9.51
N SER A 79 20.58 -16.86 -10.14
CA SER A 79 20.55 -18.30 -9.83
C SER A 79 21.59 -19.17 -10.57
N LYS A 80 22.32 -18.64 -11.55
CA LYS A 80 23.38 -19.38 -12.28
C LYS A 80 24.45 -19.95 -11.32
N THR A 81 25.26 -20.90 -11.76
CA THR A 81 26.49 -21.31 -11.02
C THR A 81 27.77 -20.79 -11.67
N THR A 82 27.68 -20.34 -12.92
CA THR A 82 28.81 -19.83 -13.70
C THR A 82 29.25 -18.43 -13.27
N GLU A 83 30.54 -18.13 -13.44
CA GLU A 83 31.08 -16.79 -13.16
C GLU A 83 30.41 -15.69 -13.99
N PRO A 84 30.11 -14.52 -13.39
CA PRO A 84 29.51 -13.39 -14.09
C PRO A 84 30.52 -12.72 -15.03
N LYS A 85 30.10 -12.48 -16.27
CA LYS A 85 30.95 -11.94 -17.34
C LYS A 85 30.91 -10.40 -17.42
N THR A 86 29.80 -9.78 -17.06
CA THR A 86 29.61 -8.33 -17.16
C THR A 86 29.52 -7.64 -15.80
N VAL A 87 29.73 -6.32 -15.75
CA VAL A 87 29.53 -5.52 -14.52
C VAL A 87 28.09 -5.63 -14.01
N PHE A 88 27.13 -5.62 -14.93
CA PHE A 88 25.72 -5.79 -14.60
C PHE A 88 25.40 -7.16 -13.99
N GLU A 89 25.95 -8.24 -14.57
CA GLU A 89 25.82 -9.58 -13.98
C GLU A 89 26.50 -9.66 -12.61
N LYS A 90 27.67 -9.06 -12.43
CA LYS A 90 28.36 -8.99 -11.13
C LYS A 90 27.49 -8.28 -10.08
N MET A 91 26.85 -7.18 -10.44
CA MET A 91 25.92 -6.45 -9.56
C MET A 91 24.71 -7.31 -9.18
N ILE A 92 24.06 -7.97 -10.14
CA ILE A 92 22.93 -8.88 -9.88
C ILE A 92 23.37 -10.01 -8.95
N ARG A 93 24.52 -10.63 -9.21
CA ARG A 93 25.09 -11.68 -8.35
C ARG A 93 25.39 -11.19 -6.95
N PHE A 94 25.89 -9.97 -6.83
CA PHE A 94 26.17 -9.37 -5.54
C PHE A 94 24.88 -9.08 -4.75
N LEU A 95 23.81 -8.61 -5.40
CA LEU A 95 22.57 -8.24 -4.72
C LEU A 95 21.65 -9.42 -4.45
N PHE A 96 21.59 -10.39 -5.36
CA PHE A 96 20.55 -11.42 -5.36
C PHE A 96 21.09 -12.84 -5.54
N GLY A 97 22.41 -13.05 -5.61
CA GLY A 97 22.95 -14.39 -5.89
C GLY A 97 22.56 -15.41 -4.81
N HIS A 98 21.90 -16.49 -5.24
CA HIS A 98 21.26 -17.49 -4.36
C HIS A 98 21.38 -18.95 -4.88
N SER A 99 22.39 -19.23 -5.69
CA SER A 99 22.59 -20.57 -6.24
C SER A 99 23.18 -21.52 -5.19
N GLY A 100 22.52 -22.66 -4.96
CA GLY A 100 23.00 -23.68 -4.01
C GLY A 100 22.61 -23.42 -2.55
N ASP A 101 21.66 -22.52 -2.31
CA ASP A 101 21.14 -22.22 -0.98
C ASP A 101 20.27 -23.37 -0.44
N ASN A 102 20.41 -23.66 0.86
CA ASN A 102 19.71 -24.77 1.50
C ASN A 102 18.20 -24.57 1.66
N ILE A 103 17.71 -23.37 1.37
CA ILE A 103 16.28 -23.02 1.28
C ILE A 103 15.59 -23.86 0.18
N ASP A 104 16.30 -24.12 -0.92
CA ASP A 104 15.78 -24.90 -2.03
C ASP A 104 16.07 -26.39 -1.90
N LYS A 105 17.14 -26.78 -1.18
CA LYS A 105 17.61 -28.18 -1.07
C LYS A 105 18.32 -28.42 0.25
N PHE A 106 18.06 -29.53 0.94
CA PHE A 106 18.77 -29.87 2.18
C PHE A 106 19.54 -31.18 2.05
N ASP A 107 20.78 -31.21 2.54
CA ASP A 107 21.60 -32.41 2.61
C ASP A 107 21.28 -33.17 3.91
N LEU A 108 20.80 -34.41 3.80
CA LEU A 108 20.46 -35.27 4.95
C LEU A 108 21.70 -35.97 5.55
N GLY A 109 22.90 -35.55 5.18
CA GLY A 109 24.16 -36.10 5.67
C GLY A 109 24.62 -37.35 4.92
N ASP A 110 23.96 -37.69 3.82
CA ASP A 110 24.33 -38.76 2.89
C ASP A 110 24.97 -38.25 1.59
N GLY A 111 25.12 -36.93 1.45
CA GLY A 111 25.78 -36.29 0.32
C GLY A 111 24.91 -36.14 -0.93
N ASP A 112 23.60 -36.42 -0.84
CA ASP A 112 22.65 -36.19 -1.92
C ASP A 112 21.59 -35.16 -1.49
N PRO A 113 21.64 -33.90 -1.99
CA PRO A 113 20.75 -32.84 -1.57
C PRO A 113 19.31 -33.17 -1.98
N ARG A 114 18.44 -33.42 -1.00
CA ARG A 114 17.02 -33.74 -1.22
C ARG A 114 16.17 -32.49 -1.04
N PHE A 115 15.10 -32.41 -1.84
CA PHE A 115 14.12 -31.34 -1.72
C PHE A 115 13.30 -31.53 -0.44
N ILE A 116 13.22 -30.51 0.43
CA ILE A 116 12.35 -30.53 1.61
C ILE A 116 10.91 -30.34 1.14
N ASN A 117 10.30 -31.36 0.54
CA ASN A 117 8.84 -31.41 0.60
C ASN A 117 8.50 -31.59 2.08
N ARG A 118 7.71 -30.67 2.65
CA ARG A 118 7.12 -30.89 3.98
C ARG A 118 6.56 -32.33 4.02
N MET A 119 7.18 -33.12 4.88
CA MET A 119 7.32 -34.57 4.76
C MET A 119 6.01 -35.33 5.00
N LYS A 120 5.99 -36.62 4.66
CA LYS A 120 4.84 -37.50 4.96
C LYS A 120 4.93 -37.95 6.42
N ILE A 121 3.89 -37.68 7.21
CA ILE A 121 3.70 -38.32 8.53
C ILE A 121 3.24 -39.76 8.25
N VAL A 122 3.97 -40.77 8.75
CA VAL A 122 3.66 -42.18 8.45
C VAL A 122 3.25 -42.97 9.69
N SER A 123 3.29 -42.38 10.87
CA SER A 123 2.87 -43.04 12.11
C SER A 123 2.20 -42.10 13.08
N ASP A 124 1.33 -42.68 13.91
CA ASP A 124 0.53 -41.99 14.94
C ASP A 124 1.38 -41.38 16.07
N ASP A 125 2.67 -41.72 16.15
CA ASP A 125 3.66 -41.16 17.08
C ASP A 125 4.40 -39.93 16.53
N GLY A 126 4.07 -39.48 15.31
CA GLY A 126 4.69 -38.33 14.67
C GLY A 126 6.02 -38.63 13.96
N SER A 127 6.36 -39.90 13.74
CA SER A 127 7.53 -40.26 12.93
C SER A 127 7.31 -40.03 11.42
N TRP A 128 8.41 -39.74 10.73
CA TRP A 128 8.43 -39.23 9.35
C TRP A 128 9.06 -40.27 8.41
N GLU A 129 8.46 -40.49 7.23
CA GLU A 129 9.16 -41.14 6.12
C GLU A 129 9.25 -40.21 4.91
N TRP A 130 10.33 -40.42 4.15
CA TRP A 130 10.51 -39.79 2.86
C TRP A 130 9.41 -40.23 1.89
N ALA A 131 8.46 -39.33 1.61
CA ALA A 131 7.50 -39.51 0.52
C ALA A 131 8.22 -39.28 -0.81
N GLY A 132 8.74 -40.36 -1.37
CA GLY A 132 9.43 -40.33 -2.64
C GLY A 132 8.67 -39.64 -3.78
N GLN A 133 9.46 -38.95 -4.59
CA GLN A 133 9.16 -38.18 -5.80
C GLN A 133 8.22 -36.98 -5.65
N ASN A 134 8.81 -35.80 -5.87
CA ASN A 134 8.22 -34.53 -6.29
C ASN A 134 6.84 -34.23 -5.66
N ALA A 135 6.80 -33.64 -4.46
CA ALA A 135 5.72 -32.68 -4.24
C ALA A 135 5.83 -31.70 -5.40
N GLU A 136 4.74 -31.65 -6.18
CA GLU A 136 4.40 -30.64 -7.15
C GLU A 136 5.58 -29.68 -7.44
N GLY A 137 6.61 -30.11 -8.19
CA GLY A 137 7.91 -29.40 -8.22
C GLY A 137 7.81 -27.94 -8.70
N LEU A 138 6.67 -27.60 -9.29
CA LEU A 138 6.25 -26.26 -9.69
C LEU A 138 5.88 -25.34 -8.51
N ALA A 139 5.55 -25.89 -7.34
CA ALA A 139 5.16 -25.17 -6.11
C ALA A 139 6.22 -25.26 -4.99
N HIS A 140 7.47 -25.54 -5.33
CA HIS A 140 8.53 -25.71 -4.34
C HIS A 140 8.62 -24.55 -3.33
N ARG A 141 8.54 -23.30 -3.78
CA ARG A 141 8.59 -22.13 -2.89
C ARG A 141 7.44 -22.07 -1.90
N LEU A 142 6.28 -22.64 -2.22
CA LEU A 142 5.13 -22.68 -1.31
C LEU A 142 5.35 -23.67 -0.18
N PHE A 143 6.03 -24.77 -0.46
CA PHE A 143 6.18 -25.88 0.48
C PHE A 143 7.56 -25.94 1.13
N TRP A 144 8.55 -25.21 0.64
CA TRP A 144 9.93 -25.26 1.12
C TRP A 144 10.30 -23.89 1.64
N GLY A 145 11.04 -23.80 2.74
CA GLY A 145 12.11 -22.82 2.96
C GLY A 145 11.84 -21.31 2.89
N HIS A 146 10.72 -20.82 2.37
CA HIS A 146 10.56 -19.44 1.89
C HIS A 146 9.63 -18.60 2.77
N ASP A 147 8.92 -19.23 3.73
CA ASP A 147 8.13 -18.51 4.71
C ASP A 147 9.01 -18.08 5.90
N ILE A 148 9.36 -16.80 5.96
CA ILE A 148 10.12 -16.22 7.07
C ILE A 148 9.42 -16.36 8.43
N PHE A 149 8.10 -16.56 8.42
CA PHE A 149 7.29 -16.74 9.62
C PHE A 149 6.98 -18.21 9.93
N SER A 150 7.52 -19.17 9.17
CA SER A 150 7.40 -20.57 9.52
C SER A 150 8.02 -20.82 10.90
N MET A 151 7.26 -21.46 11.79
CA MET A 151 7.76 -21.93 13.08
C MET A 151 8.29 -23.38 13.01
N SER A 152 8.33 -23.96 11.82
CA SER A 152 8.83 -25.32 11.58
C SER A 152 10.33 -25.32 11.27
N GLY A 153 10.94 -26.50 11.18
CA GLY A 153 12.36 -26.67 10.86
C GLY A 153 12.79 -26.22 9.46
N ASP A 154 11.84 -25.77 8.63
CA ASP A 154 12.03 -25.25 7.28
C ASP A 154 12.12 -23.71 7.23
N ASN A 155 12.27 -23.04 8.38
CA ASN A 155 12.41 -21.58 8.40
C ASN A 155 13.69 -21.14 7.62
N PRO A 156 13.59 -20.17 6.67
CA PRO A 156 14.74 -19.73 5.86
C PRO A 156 15.92 -19.25 6.71
N PHE A 157 15.65 -18.55 7.81
CA PHE A 157 16.71 -18.06 8.70
C PHE A 157 17.43 -19.21 9.40
N ALA A 158 16.70 -20.23 9.86
CA ALA A 158 17.33 -21.40 10.46
C ALA A 158 18.24 -22.10 9.43
N LEU A 159 17.73 -22.37 8.23
CA LEU A 159 18.44 -23.09 7.18
C LEU A 159 19.71 -22.37 6.71
N LEU A 160 19.64 -21.05 6.44
CA LEU A 160 20.80 -20.31 5.94
C LEU A 160 21.77 -19.87 7.03
N CYS A 161 21.32 -19.69 8.27
CA CYS A 161 22.24 -19.47 9.38
C CYS A 161 23.06 -20.73 9.68
N ASP A 162 22.50 -21.92 9.49
CA ASP A 162 23.24 -23.18 9.59
C ASP A 162 24.26 -23.30 8.45
N GLN A 163 23.86 -23.00 7.22
CA GLN A 163 24.75 -23.11 6.04
C GLN A 163 25.90 -22.08 6.02
N TYR A 164 25.61 -20.80 6.33
CA TYR A 164 26.55 -19.69 6.13
C TYR A 164 27.05 -19.05 7.44
N GLY A 165 26.51 -19.47 8.60
CA GLY A 165 26.67 -18.80 9.89
C GLY A 165 25.70 -17.62 10.08
N LEU A 166 25.42 -17.22 11.33
CA LEU A 166 24.33 -16.30 11.69
C LEU A 166 24.22 -15.03 10.84
N LEU A 167 25.25 -14.16 10.82
CA LEU A 167 25.17 -12.87 10.12
C LEU A 167 25.09 -13.01 8.60
N LYS A 168 25.88 -13.92 8.03
CA LYS A 168 25.89 -14.16 6.57
C LYS A 168 24.62 -14.85 6.13
N GLY A 169 24.09 -15.77 6.93
CA GLY A 169 22.82 -16.46 6.72
C GLY A 169 21.66 -15.49 6.66
N ILE A 170 21.54 -14.56 7.62
CA ILE A 170 20.50 -13.52 7.60
C ILE A 170 20.54 -12.71 6.31
N VAL A 171 21.73 -12.23 5.90
CA VAL A 171 21.88 -11.47 4.65
C VAL A 171 21.52 -12.34 3.44
N GLN A 172 21.91 -13.61 3.45
CA GLN A 172 21.62 -14.53 2.37
C GLN A 172 20.12 -14.83 2.24
N VAL A 173 19.37 -14.91 3.35
CA VAL A 173 17.89 -15.01 3.32
C VAL A 173 17.30 -13.86 2.52
N PHE A 174 17.69 -12.61 2.83
CA PHE A 174 17.18 -11.47 2.09
C PHE A 174 17.58 -11.52 0.61
N ARG A 175 18.84 -11.86 0.30
CA ARG A 175 19.31 -11.98 -1.10
C ARG A 175 18.51 -13.03 -1.88
N HIS A 176 18.25 -14.18 -1.27
CA HIS A 176 17.49 -15.29 -1.84
C HIS A 176 16.03 -14.89 -2.11
N LEU A 177 15.33 -14.47 -1.06
CA LEU A 177 13.91 -14.13 -1.14
C LEU A 177 13.66 -12.94 -2.08
N LEU A 178 14.54 -11.91 -2.04
CA LEU A 178 14.47 -10.81 -3.00
C LEU A 178 14.73 -11.32 -4.42
N GLY A 179 15.72 -12.17 -4.62
CA GLY A 179 16.01 -12.81 -5.90
C GLY A 179 14.78 -13.52 -6.47
N ASP A 180 14.04 -14.26 -5.66
CA ASP A 180 12.85 -14.98 -6.08
C ASP A 180 11.68 -14.10 -6.50
N THR A 181 11.57 -12.87 -5.98
CA THR A 181 10.57 -11.91 -6.46
C THR A 181 10.76 -11.55 -7.94
N PHE A 182 11.98 -11.72 -8.50
CA PHE A 182 12.27 -11.48 -9.92
C PHE A 182 11.88 -12.66 -10.83
N SER A 183 11.56 -13.82 -10.25
CA SER A 183 11.13 -14.98 -11.06
C SER A 183 9.73 -14.80 -11.65
N LYS A 184 9.38 -15.66 -12.62
CA LYS A 184 8.00 -15.77 -13.10
C LYS A 184 6.99 -16.17 -12.01
N ALA A 185 7.38 -17.05 -11.10
CA ALA A 185 6.49 -17.52 -10.04
C ALA A 185 6.32 -16.50 -8.90
N GLY A 186 7.33 -15.65 -8.68
CA GLY A 186 7.39 -14.75 -7.53
C GLY A 186 7.71 -15.49 -6.22
N LEU A 187 7.64 -14.73 -5.12
CA LEU A 187 7.80 -15.24 -3.76
C LEU A 187 6.41 -15.40 -3.12
N PRO A 188 6.02 -16.56 -2.57
CA PRO A 188 4.75 -16.70 -1.86
C PRO A 188 4.53 -15.63 -0.78
N ILE A 189 3.28 -15.26 -0.56
CA ILE A 189 2.95 -14.27 0.46
C ILE A 189 3.44 -14.69 1.85
N PRO A 190 3.87 -13.76 2.71
CA PRO A 190 4.26 -14.10 4.07
C PRO A 190 3.14 -14.84 4.81
N PHE A 191 3.50 -15.72 5.75
CA PHE A 191 2.56 -16.57 6.51
C PHE A 191 1.83 -17.62 5.65
N HIS A 192 2.25 -17.89 4.41
CA HIS A 192 1.63 -18.92 3.59
C HIS A 192 1.66 -20.31 4.24
N SER A 193 2.61 -20.57 5.15
CA SER A 193 2.69 -21.83 5.90
C SER A 193 1.54 -22.05 6.89
N TYR A 194 0.89 -20.98 7.34
CA TYR A 194 -0.30 -21.08 8.20
C TYR A 194 -1.47 -21.80 7.52
N PHE A 195 -1.46 -21.86 6.18
CA PHE A 195 -2.50 -22.48 5.37
C PHE A 195 -2.20 -23.93 5.00
N ASP A 196 -1.13 -24.51 5.53
CA ASP A 196 -0.80 -25.91 5.31
C ASP A 196 -1.75 -26.85 6.05
N TYR A 197 -1.92 -28.04 5.48
CA TYR A 197 -2.64 -29.14 6.11
C TYR A 197 -2.10 -30.49 5.60
N ILE A 198 -2.44 -31.57 6.30
CA ILE A 198 -2.07 -32.92 5.87
C ILE A 198 -3.22 -33.51 5.03
N LYS A 199 -2.91 -33.87 3.79
CA LYS A 199 -3.79 -34.59 2.85
C LYS A 199 -3.86 -36.07 3.19
N ASP A 200 -4.86 -36.75 2.64
CA ASP A 200 -4.96 -38.21 2.66
C ASP A 200 -3.65 -38.84 2.14
N GLY A 201 -3.14 -39.81 2.89
CA GLY A 201 -1.83 -40.42 2.62
C GLY A 201 -0.64 -39.66 3.22
N GLY A 202 -0.88 -38.71 4.12
CA GLY A 202 0.14 -38.07 4.96
C GLY A 202 0.92 -36.94 4.28
N ARG A 203 0.62 -36.62 3.01
CA ARG A 203 1.32 -35.58 2.23
C ARG A 203 0.86 -34.19 2.63
N MET A 204 1.74 -33.19 2.52
CA MET A 204 1.32 -31.81 2.77
C MET A 204 0.51 -31.22 1.60
N GLY A 205 -0.56 -30.52 1.94
CA GLY A 205 -1.34 -29.63 1.08
C GLY A 205 -1.32 -28.20 1.61
N ASN A 206 -1.76 -27.25 0.78
CA ASN A 206 -1.89 -25.85 1.18
C ASN A 206 -3.22 -25.27 0.65
N ARG A 207 -4.00 -24.66 1.54
CA ARG A 207 -5.35 -24.16 1.20
C ARG A 207 -5.34 -23.04 0.16
N LEU A 208 -4.27 -22.23 0.09
CA LEU A 208 -4.15 -21.18 -0.92
C LEU A 208 -3.99 -21.79 -2.32
N LEU A 209 -3.24 -22.89 -2.42
CA LEU A 209 -3.07 -23.61 -3.68
C LEU A 209 -4.35 -24.33 -4.10
N ASP A 210 -5.10 -24.91 -3.15
CA ASP A 210 -6.37 -25.54 -3.47
C ASP A 210 -7.40 -24.52 -3.94
N PHE A 211 -7.45 -23.34 -3.30
CA PHE A 211 -8.25 -22.22 -3.76
C PHE A 211 -7.86 -21.82 -5.18
N ALA A 212 -6.56 -21.66 -5.46
CA ALA A 212 -6.08 -21.31 -6.80
C ALA A 212 -6.40 -22.37 -7.85
N LYS A 213 -6.29 -23.66 -7.52
CA LYS A 213 -6.71 -24.76 -8.40
C LYS A 213 -8.20 -24.73 -8.70
N SER A 214 -9.03 -24.44 -7.69
CA SER A 214 -10.48 -24.27 -7.89
C SER A 214 -10.79 -23.07 -8.79
N THR A 215 -10.19 -21.91 -8.52
CA THR A 215 -10.40 -20.71 -9.33
C THR A 215 -9.93 -20.90 -10.78
N ALA A 216 -8.82 -21.62 -11.00
CA ALA A 216 -8.34 -21.94 -12.33
C ALA A 216 -9.29 -22.89 -13.08
N ALA A 217 -9.89 -23.86 -12.38
CA ALA A 217 -10.86 -24.79 -12.96
C ALA A 217 -12.16 -24.10 -13.39
N ASP A 218 -12.58 -23.06 -12.66
CA ASP A 218 -13.75 -22.25 -12.99
C ASP A 218 -13.46 -21.17 -14.05
N ALA A 219 -12.18 -20.88 -14.32
CA ALA A 219 -11.78 -19.91 -15.33
C ALA A 219 -11.94 -20.47 -16.75
N SER A 220 -12.26 -19.58 -17.69
CA SER A 220 -12.40 -19.94 -19.11
C SER A 220 -11.07 -20.07 -19.86
N GLY A 221 -9.95 -19.69 -19.24
CA GLY A 221 -8.62 -19.75 -19.83
C GLY A 221 -7.86 -21.05 -19.52
N ASP A 222 -6.87 -21.36 -20.36
CA ASP A 222 -5.97 -22.51 -20.17
C ASP A 222 -4.84 -22.15 -19.18
N LEU A 223 -5.21 -22.05 -17.90
CA LEU A 223 -4.30 -21.69 -16.82
C LEU A 223 -4.15 -22.85 -15.84
N THR A 224 -2.93 -23.22 -15.50
CA THR A 224 -2.73 -24.24 -14.46
C THR A 224 -3.05 -23.67 -13.08
N GLY A 225 -3.42 -24.52 -12.13
CA GLY A 225 -3.62 -24.07 -10.74
C GLY A 225 -2.38 -23.43 -10.11
N TYR A 226 -1.18 -23.76 -10.59
CA TYR A 226 0.06 -23.11 -10.14
C TYR A 226 0.23 -21.72 -10.72
N ASP A 227 -0.12 -21.53 -11.98
CA ASP A 227 -0.11 -20.22 -12.60
C ASP A 227 -1.13 -19.30 -11.91
N ALA A 228 -2.31 -19.83 -11.57
CA ALA A 228 -3.29 -19.11 -10.76
C ALA A 228 -2.73 -18.75 -9.37
N PHE A 229 -2.05 -19.69 -8.72
CA PHE A 229 -1.39 -19.44 -7.43
C PHE A 229 -0.34 -18.33 -7.54
N ASN A 230 0.54 -18.40 -8.55
CA ASN A 230 1.57 -17.39 -8.82
C ASN A 230 0.97 -16.01 -9.16
N GLN A 231 -0.25 -15.96 -9.66
CA GLN A 231 -0.93 -14.70 -9.94
C GLN A 231 -1.58 -14.08 -8.72
N MET A 232 -2.10 -14.90 -7.81
CA MET A 232 -2.92 -14.47 -6.68
C MET A 232 -2.17 -14.38 -5.35
N PHE A 233 -1.20 -15.26 -5.11
CA PHE A 233 -0.62 -15.49 -3.77
C PHE A 233 0.90 -15.36 -3.73
N THR A 234 1.48 -14.62 -4.68
CA THR A 234 2.92 -14.31 -4.66
C THR A 234 3.18 -12.81 -4.82
N VAL A 235 4.32 -12.38 -4.30
CA VAL A 235 4.89 -11.05 -4.41
C VAL A 235 5.95 -11.08 -5.51
N ARG A 236 5.81 -10.15 -6.46
CA ARG A 236 6.69 -10.03 -7.63
C ARG A 236 7.41 -8.68 -7.63
N ALA A 237 8.63 -8.64 -8.15
CA ALA A 237 9.42 -7.43 -8.27
C ALA A 237 8.72 -6.36 -9.13
N ALA A 238 7.97 -6.78 -10.16
CA ALA A 238 7.14 -5.89 -10.96
C ALA A 238 6.11 -5.13 -10.10
N ASP A 239 5.50 -5.80 -9.12
CA ASP A 239 4.49 -5.22 -8.24
C ASP A 239 5.10 -4.23 -7.26
N ILE A 240 6.26 -4.58 -6.71
CA ILE A 240 7.03 -3.69 -5.83
C ILE A 240 7.43 -2.42 -6.60
N GLY A 241 8.05 -2.60 -7.78
CA GLY A 241 8.55 -1.49 -8.59
C GLY A 241 7.45 -0.55 -9.08
N THR A 242 6.32 -1.10 -9.55
CA THR A 242 5.20 -0.27 -10.02
C THR A 242 4.43 0.39 -8.88
N THR A 243 4.37 -0.22 -7.69
CA THR A 243 3.85 0.44 -6.49
C THR A 243 4.74 1.61 -6.07
N ALA A 244 6.07 1.45 -6.13
CA ALA A 244 7.01 2.54 -5.90
C ALA A 244 6.86 3.67 -6.93
N LEU A 245 6.70 3.34 -8.21
CA LEU A 245 6.42 4.32 -9.27
C LEU A 245 5.12 5.09 -9.02
N THR A 246 4.08 4.40 -8.57
CA THR A 246 2.79 5.02 -8.20
C THR A 246 2.96 5.97 -7.01
N SER A 247 3.74 5.58 -6.00
CA SER A 247 4.09 6.45 -4.86
C SER A 247 4.80 7.72 -5.34
N ALA A 248 5.81 7.58 -6.20
CA ALA A 248 6.55 8.69 -6.77
C ALA A 248 5.64 9.64 -7.57
N ALA A 249 4.75 9.09 -8.40
CA ALA A 249 3.76 9.87 -9.15
C ALA A 249 2.81 10.64 -8.23
N CYS A 250 2.35 10.02 -7.12
CA CYS A 250 1.56 10.72 -6.10
C CYS A 250 2.34 11.88 -5.46
N GLY A 251 3.62 11.67 -5.15
CA GLY A 251 4.50 12.70 -4.58
C GLY A 251 4.65 13.91 -5.51
N VAL A 252 4.96 13.65 -6.79
CA VAL A 252 5.04 14.68 -7.83
C VAL A 252 3.71 15.41 -7.98
N HIS A 253 2.59 14.67 -8.05
CA HIS A 253 1.25 15.25 -8.18
C HIS A 253 0.95 16.21 -7.03
N ASN A 254 1.17 15.78 -5.79
CA ASN A 254 0.89 16.60 -4.60
C ASN A 254 1.75 17.86 -4.57
N MET A 255 3.00 17.77 -5.02
CA MET A 255 3.89 18.92 -5.12
C MET A 255 3.43 19.92 -6.18
N ILE A 256 3.12 19.48 -7.41
CA ILE A 256 2.63 20.35 -8.49
C ILE A 256 1.32 21.05 -8.10
N MET A 257 0.42 20.31 -7.46
CA MET A 257 -0.90 20.81 -7.04
C MET A 257 -0.86 21.57 -5.70
N ASN A 258 0.33 21.84 -5.15
CA ASN A 258 0.54 22.53 -3.88
C ASN A 258 -0.34 21.99 -2.73
N ARG A 259 -0.47 20.65 -2.66
CA ARG A 259 -1.30 19.97 -1.66
C ARG A 259 -0.56 19.87 -0.32
N ASN A 260 -0.60 20.97 0.42
CA ASN A 260 -0.15 21.00 1.83
C ASN A 260 -1.20 20.39 2.78
N ASP A 261 -2.42 20.14 2.30
CA ASP A 261 -3.46 19.45 3.04
C ASP A 261 -3.24 17.92 3.05
N GLU A 262 -3.15 17.35 4.25
CA GLU A 262 -2.95 15.91 4.49
C GLU A 262 -4.13 15.09 3.96
N ALA A 263 -5.36 15.60 4.07
CA ALA A 263 -6.55 14.88 3.59
C ALA A 263 -6.53 14.76 2.07
N ALA A 264 -6.34 15.88 1.37
CA ALA A 264 -6.18 15.95 -0.07
C ALA A 264 -5.03 15.04 -0.58
N ALA A 265 -3.86 15.07 0.06
CA ALA A 265 -2.73 14.23 -0.34
C ALA A 265 -3.02 12.73 -0.16
N THR A 266 -3.73 12.37 0.92
CA THR A 266 -4.14 10.99 1.23
C THR A 266 -5.19 10.47 0.25
N GLN A 267 -6.17 11.30 -0.14
CA GLN A 267 -7.16 10.94 -1.16
C GLN A 267 -6.51 10.58 -2.49
N VAL A 268 -5.53 11.38 -2.94
CA VAL A 268 -4.78 11.13 -4.18
C VAL A 268 -4.09 9.76 -4.13
N ARG A 269 -3.39 9.45 -3.04
CA ARG A 269 -2.73 8.15 -2.87
C ARG A 269 -3.72 6.99 -2.79
N ALA A 270 -4.83 7.15 -2.07
CA ALA A 270 -5.87 6.14 -1.97
C ALA A 270 -6.48 5.80 -3.34
N ILE A 271 -6.79 6.82 -4.16
CA ILE A 271 -7.32 6.64 -5.52
C ILE A 271 -6.27 5.94 -6.40
N ALA A 272 -5.02 6.39 -6.36
CA ALA A 272 -3.94 5.84 -7.16
C ALA A 272 -3.69 4.34 -6.89
N TYR A 273 -3.47 3.98 -5.62
CA TYR A 273 -3.22 2.59 -5.24
C TYR A 273 -4.44 1.70 -5.48
N SER A 274 -5.66 2.21 -5.24
CA SER A 274 -6.88 1.47 -5.56
C SER A 274 -6.99 1.21 -7.07
N SER A 275 -6.72 2.24 -7.88
CA SER A 275 -6.75 2.13 -9.35
C SER A 275 -5.69 1.17 -9.87
N GLN A 276 -4.49 1.17 -9.30
CA GLN A 276 -3.45 0.21 -9.62
C GLN A 276 -3.85 -1.22 -9.22
N PHE A 277 -4.38 -1.41 -8.01
CA PHE A 277 -4.78 -2.73 -7.50
C PHE A 277 -5.93 -3.32 -8.33
N PHE A 278 -7.04 -2.60 -8.47
CA PHE A 278 -8.19 -3.07 -9.24
C PHE A 278 -7.90 -3.14 -10.73
N GLY A 279 -7.11 -2.21 -11.28
CA GLY A 279 -6.65 -2.27 -12.66
C GLY A 279 -5.86 -3.53 -12.95
N LYS A 280 -4.93 -3.90 -12.06
CA LYS A 280 -4.13 -5.13 -12.24
C LYS A 280 -4.99 -6.39 -12.09
N ALA A 281 -5.88 -6.42 -11.10
CA ALA A 281 -6.82 -7.52 -10.91
C ALA A 281 -7.71 -7.72 -12.16
N ALA A 282 -8.24 -6.62 -12.72
CA ALA A 282 -9.05 -6.65 -13.94
C ALA A 282 -8.25 -7.13 -15.16
N ILE A 283 -7.02 -6.64 -15.36
CA ILE A 283 -6.15 -7.10 -16.45
C ILE A 283 -5.92 -8.61 -16.35
N GLY A 284 -5.59 -9.11 -15.15
CA GLY A 284 -5.40 -10.55 -14.94
C GLY A 284 -6.66 -11.35 -15.24
N ALA A 285 -7.81 -10.92 -14.73
CA ALA A 285 -9.07 -11.62 -14.97
C ALA A 285 -9.46 -11.66 -16.45
N ILE A 286 -9.20 -10.57 -17.19
CA ILE A 286 -9.42 -10.51 -18.64
C ILE A 286 -8.45 -11.45 -19.39
N GLN A 287 -7.17 -11.44 -19.03
CA GLN A 287 -6.14 -12.22 -19.72
C GLN A 287 -6.28 -13.73 -19.49
N THR A 288 -6.80 -14.13 -18.34
CA THR A 288 -6.88 -15.54 -17.92
C THR A 288 -8.29 -16.11 -17.93
N GLY A 289 -9.27 -15.30 -18.32
CA GLY A 289 -10.67 -15.74 -18.38
C GLY A 289 -11.32 -15.95 -17.01
N GLY A 290 -10.82 -15.29 -15.96
CA GLY A 290 -11.45 -15.29 -14.63
C GLY A 290 -10.50 -15.16 -13.43
N VAL A 291 -9.18 -15.35 -13.59
CA VAL A 291 -8.21 -15.32 -12.47
C VAL A 291 -7.57 -13.93 -12.34
N PRO A 292 -7.78 -13.20 -11.24
CA PRO A 292 -7.21 -11.86 -11.08
C PRO A 292 -5.70 -11.90 -10.79
N PHE A 293 -4.98 -10.89 -11.28
CA PHE A 293 -3.60 -10.66 -10.83
C PHE A 293 -3.62 -9.82 -9.56
N ILE A 294 -3.31 -10.44 -8.43
CA ILE A 294 -3.24 -9.75 -7.15
C ILE A 294 -1.85 -9.13 -7.00
N SER A 295 -1.81 -7.84 -6.66
CA SER A 295 -0.58 -7.16 -6.23
C SER A 295 -0.69 -6.88 -4.74
N TRP A 296 -0.08 -7.75 -3.92
CA TRP A 296 -0.07 -7.59 -2.46
C TRP A 296 0.59 -6.27 -2.01
N PRO A 297 1.73 -5.82 -2.58
CA PRO A 297 2.29 -4.52 -2.23
C PRO A 297 1.29 -3.38 -2.44
N THR A 298 0.62 -3.36 -3.59
CA THR A 298 -0.37 -2.31 -3.90
C THR A 298 -1.61 -2.42 -3.02
N ALA A 299 -2.09 -3.65 -2.74
CA ALA A 299 -3.24 -3.88 -1.88
C ALA A 299 -3.00 -3.33 -0.47
N LEU A 300 -1.83 -3.62 0.11
CA LEU A 300 -1.46 -3.12 1.44
C LEU A 300 -1.35 -1.60 1.46
N MET A 301 -0.79 -0.99 0.40
CA MET A 301 -0.74 0.47 0.28
C MET A 301 -2.13 1.10 0.14
N ALA A 302 -3.02 0.49 -0.63
CA ALA A 302 -4.41 0.96 -0.74
C ALA A 302 -5.12 0.91 0.63
N VAL A 303 -4.98 -0.20 1.36
CA VAL A 303 -5.54 -0.34 2.72
C VAL A 303 -4.95 0.70 3.68
N LYS A 304 -3.62 0.91 3.66
CA LYS A 304 -2.93 1.95 4.46
C LYS A 304 -3.53 3.33 4.20
N GLU A 305 -3.70 3.71 2.94
CA GLU A 305 -4.20 5.04 2.61
C GLU A 305 -5.70 5.22 2.86
N ILE A 306 -6.51 4.17 2.72
CA ILE A 306 -7.92 4.21 3.14
C ILE A 306 -8.02 4.39 4.66
N PHE A 307 -7.20 3.67 5.43
CA PHE A 307 -7.14 3.84 6.89
C PHE A 307 -6.67 5.25 7.28
N ASN A 308 -5.65 5.78 6.59
CA ASN A 308 -5.18 7.15 6.81
C ASN A 308 -6.28 8.17 6.49
N LEU A 309 -7.04 7.96 5.42
CA LEU A 309 -8.14 8.84 5.05
C LEU A 309 -9.21 8.86 6.14
N TYR A 310 -9.61 7.68 6.65
CA TYR A 310 -10.52 7.58 7.77
C TYR A 310 -10.01 8.33 9.01
N ARG A 311 -8.74 8.12 9.37
CA ARG A 311 -8.09 8.78 10.52
C ARG A 311 -8.08 10.30 10.38
N VAL A 312 -7.73 10.82 9.19
CA VAL A 312 -7.67 12.27 8.94
C VAL A 312 -9.07 12.88 8.94
N SER A 313 -10.02 12.27 8.22
CA SER A 313 -11.41 12.73 8.20
C SER A 313 -12.04 12.73 9.60
N TYR A 314 -11.76 11.73 10.42
CA TYR A 314 -12.23 11.71 11.81
C TYR A 314 -11.70 12.89 12.64
N LYS A 315 -10.41 13.24 12.49
CA LYS A 315 -9.82 14.40 13.16
C LYS A 315 -10.44 15.72 12.70
N GLU A 316 -10.71 15.85 11.40
CA GLU A 316 -11.36 17.04 10.84
C GLU A 316 -12.78 17.19 11.38
N ILE A 317 -13.57 16.11 11.39
CA ILE A 317 -14.92 16.10 11.96
C ILE A 317 -14.88 16.54 13.42
N ALA A 318 -14.01 15.94 14.25
CA ALA A 318 -13.88 16.31 15.65
C ALA A 318 -13.47 17.78 15.86
N THR A 319 -12.65 18.32 14.94
CA THR A 319 -12.24 19.73 14.98
C THR A 319 -13.41 20.66 14.62
N LEU A 320 -14.15 20.31 13.56
CA LEU A 320 -15.35 21.04 13.14
C LEU A 320 -16.42 21.01 14.24
N GLU A 321 -16.66 19.86 14.86
CA GLU A 321 -17.57 19.73 15.99
C GLU A 321 -17.18 20.65 17.16
N ARG A 322 -15.89 20.74 17.49
CA ARG A 322 -15.40 21.65 18.53
C ARG A 322 -15.61 23.12 18.16
N ILE A 323 -15.30 23.50 16.91
CA ILE A 323 -15.48 24.87 16.42
C ILE A 323 -16.97 25.23 16.44
N THR A 324 -17.83 24.38 15.90
CA THR A 324 -19.29 24.57 15.91
C THR A 324 -19.83 24.68 17.33
N SER A 325 -19.37 23.82 18.25
CA SER A 325 -19.77 23.87 19.66
C SER A 325 -19.33 25.15 20.36
N SER A 326 -18.25 25.80 19.91
CA SER A 326 -17.81 27.10 20.43
C SER A 326 -18.54 28.29 19.80
N LEU A 327 -18.89 28.20 18.51
CA LEU A 327 -19.54 29.27 17.76
C LEU A 327 -21.04 29.37 18.05
N ALA A 328 -21.72 28.25 18.29
CA ALA A 328 -23.16 28.25 18.52
C ALA A 328 -23.56 29.09 19.75
N PRO A 329 -22.97 28.91 20.96
CA PRO A 329 -23.30 29.75 22.11
C PRO A 329 -22.90 31.22 21.93
N GLU A 330 -21.82 31.49 21.20
CA GLU A 330 -21.39 32.87 20.93
C GLU A 330 -22.34 33.57 19.96
N THR A 331 -22.87 32.83 18.99
CA THR A 331 -23.91 33.32 18.08
C THR A 331 -25.20 33.58 18.85
N ASP A 332 -25.64 32.67 19.71
CA ASP A 332 -26.80 32.88 20.59
C ASP A 332 -26.62 34.10 21.49
N ARG A 333 -25.41 34.30 22.05
CA ARG A 333 -25.07 35.46 22.87
C ARG A 333 -25.13 36.76 22.07
N LEU A 334 -24.56 36.78 20.87
CA LEU A 334 -24.57 37.95 19.99
C LEU A 334 -26.00 38.27 19.51
N GLU A 335 -26.78 37.26 19.14
CA GLU A 335 -28.20 37.43 18.79
C GLU A 335 -28.97 38.03 19.97
N ALA A 336 -28.80 37.51 21.18
CA ALA A 336 -29.44 38.06 22.38
C ALA A 336 -29.03 39.52 22.64
N MET A 337 -27.77 39.88 22.43
CA MET A 337 -27.29 41.27 22.54
C MET A 337 -27.88 42.18 21.46
N VAL A 338 -28.00 41.71 20.23
CA VAL A 338 -28.63 42.45 19.12
C VAL A 338 -30.12 42.68 19.43
N PHE A 339 -30.85 41.65 19.86
CA PHE A 339 -32.25 41.81 20.27
C PHE A 339 -32.41 42.74 21.48
N ALA A 340 -31.55 42.65 22.49
CA ALA A 340 -31.60 43.52 23.66
C ALA A 340 -31.29 44.99 23.32
N SER A 341 -30.28 45.24 22.47
CA SER A 341 -29.93 46.60 22.02
C SER A 341 -30.91 47.17 20.99
N GLY A 342 -31.54 46.31 20.19
CA GLY A 342 -32.62 46.67 19.28
C GLY A 342 -33.98 46.84 19.96
N ALA A 343 -34.16 46.38 21.21
CA ALA A 343 -35.41 46.53 21.96
C ALA A 343 -35.77 48.01 22.22
N SER A 344 -34.78 48.91 22.22
CA SER A 344 -34.97 50.36 22.31
C SER A 344 -35.14 51.06 20.96
N LEU A 345 -34.97 50.36 19.84
CA LEU A 345 -35.24 50.93 18.51
C LEU A 345 -36.73 50.92 18.27
N VAL A 346 -37.32 52.11 18.16
CA VAL A 346 -38.74 52.28 17.83
C VAL A 346 -38.95 51.79 16.39
N SER A 347 -39.64 50.67 16.23
CA SER A 347 -40.08 50.20 14.93
C SER A 347 -41.25 51.06 14.45
N HIS A 348 -41.04 51.83 13.39
CA HIS A 348 -42.10 52.65 12.79
C HIS A 348 -42.89 51.82 11.77
N PRO A 349 -44.24 51.85 11.79
CA PRO A 349 -45.08 51.11 10.86
C PRO A 349 -44.99 51.61 9.41
N ASP A 350 -44.46 52.82 9.21
CA ASP A 350 -44.18 53.40 7.90
C ASP A 350 -43.00 54.39 7.97
N ALA A 351 -42.46 54.77 6.80
CA ALA A 351 -41.35 55.72 6.70
C ALA A 351 -41.70 57.12 7.26
N PHE A 352 -42.99 57.48 7.32
CA PHE A 352 -43.44 58.77 7.86
C PHE A 352 -43.39 58.81 9.39
N GLY A 353 -43.54 57.67 10.07
CA GLY A 353 -43.33 57.53 11.50
C GLY A 353 -41.90 57.90 11.90
N TYR A 354 -40.91 57.37 11.19
CA TYR A 354 -39.49 57.67 11.41
C TYR A 354 -39.16 59.15 11.14
N ILE A 355 -39.67 59.70 10.04
CA ILE A 355 -39.48 61.13 9.72
C ILE A 355 -40.08 62.05 10.80
N ARG A 356 -41.19 61.64 11.43
CA ARG A 356 -41.83 62.41 12.50
C ARG A 356 -41.01 62.40 13.79
N GLU A 357 -40.43 61.27 14.14
CA GLU A 357 -39.51 61.15 15.28
C GLU A 357 -38.26 62.02 15.07
N LEU A 358 -37.64 61.98 13.90
CA LEU A 358 -36.48 62.82 13.57
C LEU A 358 -36.80 64.32 13.73
N ARG A 359 -37.96 64.78 13.23
CA ARG A 359 -38.40 66.17 13.39
C ARG A 359 -38.66 66.55 14.85
N GLN A 360 -39.14 65.61 15.67
CA GLN A 360 -39.34 65.87 17.10
C GLN A 360 -38.00 65.96 17.85
N ILE A 361 -37.00 65.17 17.46
CA ILE A 361 -35.65 65.25 18.01
C ILE A 361 -35.02 66.60 17.65
N GLU A 362 -35.10 66.99 16.38
CA GLU A 362 -34.60 68.27 15.86
C GLU A 362 -35.23 69.46 16.61
N SER A 363 -36.56 69.49 16.74
CA SER A 363 -37.26 70.52 17.52
C SER A 363 -36.86 70.56 19.00
N ARG A 364 -36.59 69.41 19.63
CA ARG A 364 -36.11 69.36 21.03
C ARG A 364 -34.67 69.84 21.15
N MET A 365 -33.83 69.56 20.15
CA MET A 365 -32.46 70.09 20.10
C MET A 365 -32.48 71.60 19.94
N ASP A 366 -33.30 72.14 19.05
CA ASP A 366 -33.48 73.60 18.90
C ASP A 366 -33.94 74.23 20.21
N THR A 367 -34.89 73.61 20.91
CA THR A 367 -35.36 74.10 22.22
C THR A 367 -34.25 74.06 23.30
N MET A 368 -33.35 73.08 23.25
CA MET A 368 -32.20 73.02 24.16
C MET A 368 -31.14 74.06 23.81
N VAL A 369 -30.89 74.28 22.52
CA VAL A 369 -30.00 75.35 22.05
C VAL A 369 -30.55 76.71 22.51
N ASP A 370 -31.84 76.96 22.31
CA ASP A 370 -32.50 78.18 22.79
C ASP A 370 -32.38 78.34 24.32
N PHE A 371 -32.54 77.27 25.09
CA PHE A 371 -32.37 77.29 26.55
C PHE A 371 -30.94 77.61 27.01
N PHE A 372 -29.91 77.19 26.26
CA PHE A 372 -28.51 77.49 26.57
C PHE A 372 -28.02 78.80 25.95
N GLU A 373 -28.77 79.37 25.00
CA GLU A 373 -28.49 80.66 24.35
C GLU A 373 -29.31 81.83 24.94
N GLU A 374 -30.23 81.58 25.89
CA GLU A 374 -30.86 82.64 26.70
C GLU A 374 -29.83 83.24 27.71
N PRO A 375 -29.56 84.56 27.65
CA PRO A 375 -28.46 85.23 28.38
C PRO A 375 -28.68 85.44 29.89
#